data_AF-A0A3M1DAT8-F1
#
_entry.id   AF-A0A3M1DAT8-F1
#
_cell.length_a   1.000
_cell.length_b   1.000
_cell.length_c   1.000
_cell.angle_alpha   90.00
_cell.angle_beta   90.00
_cell.angle_gamma   90.00
#
_symmetry.space_group_name_H-M   'P 1'
#
loop_
_entity.id
_entity.type
_entity.pdbx_description
1 polymer ?
#
loop_
_entity_poly.entity_id
_entity_poly.type
_entity_poly.pdbx_seq_one_letter_code
_entity_poly.pdbx_strand_id
1 'polypeptide(L)'
;MNTLLLGVLLFGAAGEARADEGAASAAASAEEPSAASAEEPSAEPAEEPSAAGDEAAPVGLDEPPAGPPPPTEAEIDRLTEEISKGLRCPVCQGLSVADSPADGARAMKHRVRELVSLGYDRQQIEDYFVDRYGVWILLAPPEKGRHWLVYLAPVGFLLAGVGGIWFLVRTRAEEELDEAPPADPGATSSADPLEPYRQRILAELGLSGPGGRS
;
A
#
# COMPACT_ATOMS: atom_id res chain seq x y z
N MET A 1 12.42 16.22 27.17
CA MET A 1 10.99 16.05 27.52
C MET A 1 10.19 16.34 26.26
N ASN A 2 10.03 15.40 25.34
CA ASN A 2 9.08 14.28 25.33
C ASN A 2 7.61 14.73 25.41
N THR A 3 6.98 14.89 24.25
CA THR A 3 5.53 15.06 24.07
C THR A 3 5.06 14.34 22.80
N LEU A 4 5.47 13.08 22.68
CA LEU A 4 4.80 12.04 21.90
C LEU A 4 3.99 11.24 22.91
N LEU A 5 2.64 11.35 23.00
CA LEU A 5 1.81 10.30 23.62
C LEU A 5 0.27 10.45 23.63
N LEU A 6 -0.40 11.09 22.66
CA LEU A 6 -1.88 10.95 22.62
C LEU A 6 -2.45 11.10 21.20
N GLY A 7 -2.60 9.96 20.51
CA GLY A 7 -3.20 9.90 19.18
C GLY A 7 -3.33 8.48 18.60
N VAL A 8 -2.82 7.47 19.30
CA VAL A 8 -2.96 6.04 18.96
C VAL A 8 -3.89 5.40 19.98
N LEU A 9 -5.20 5.65 19.94
CA LEU A 9 -6.21 4.81 20.63
C LEU A 9 -7.62 5.12 20.10
N LEU A 10 -7.89 4.85 18.83
CA LEU A 10 -9.26 4.60 18.32
C LEU A 10 -9.20 3.69 17.07
N PHE A 11 -8.41 2.61 17.16
CA PHE A 11 -8.55 1.45 16.29
C PHE A 11 -9.72 0.63 16.85
N GLY A 12 -10.92 1.08 16.52
CA GLY A 12 -12.19 0.48 16.89
C GLY A 12 -12.38 -0.84 16.15
N ALA A 13 -12.52 -1.89 16.95
CA ALA A 13 -12.88 -3.24 16.58
C ALA A 13 -14.21 -3.32 15.83
N ALA A 14 -14.21 -3.93 14.64
CA ALA A 14 -15.36 -4.64 14.09
C ALA A 14 -14.91 -5.52 12.90
N GLY A 15 -14.98 -6.84 13.06
CA GLY A 15 -14.98 -7.77 11.93
C GLY A 15 -14.09 -8.99 12.07
N GLU A 16 -14.45 -9.93 12.95
CA GLU A 16 -13.95 -11.30 12.85
C GLU A 16 -15.11 -12.20 12.41
N ALA A 17 -15.19 -12.48 11.12
CA ALA A 17 -16.08 -13.48 10.55
C ALA A 17 -15.50 -14.86 10.84
N ARG A 18 -16.25 -15.67 11.60
CA ARG A 18 -16.01 -17.10 11.82
C ARG A 18 -16.39 -17.88 10.56
N ALA A 19 -15.43 -18.59 9.98
CA ALA A 19 -15.67 -19.75 9.14
C ALA A 19 -14.46 -20.67 9.28
N ASP A 20 -14.64 -21.85 9.89
CA ASP A 20 -14.04 -23.11 9.43
C ASP A 20 -14.57 -24.28 10.29
N GLU A 21 -15.45 -25.10 9.71
CA GLU A 21 -15.75 -26.46 10.18
C GLU A 21 -15.96 -27.35 8.95
N GLY A 22 -15.29 -28.50 8.93
CA GLY A 22 -15.61 -29.65 8.07
C GLY A 22 -14.52 -29.98 7.04
N ALA A 23 -13.41 -30.60 7.43
CA ALA A 23 -13.27 -32.05 7.65
C ALA A 23 -13.45 -32.93 6.39
N ALA A 24 -12.30 -33.38 5.89
CA ALA A 24 -11.91 -34.78 5.69
C ALA A 24 -12.56 -35.65 4.60
N SER A 25 -11.68 -36.54 4.09
CA SER A 25 -11.91 -37.85 3.44
C SER A 25 -11.55 -37.83 1.95
N ALA A 26 -10.80 -38.77 1.38
CA ALA A 26 -9.95 -39.86 1.84
C ALA A 26 -9.31 -40.47 0.56
N ALA A 27 -8.29 -41.30 0.77
CA ALA A 27 -7.89 -42.45 -0.05
C ALA A 27 -7.41 -42.17 -1.49
N ALA A 28 -6.12 -42.33 -1.75
CA ALA A 28 -5.46 -43.59 -2.11
C ALA A 28 -5.67 -43.97 -3.59
N SER A 29 -4.57 -44.07 -4.34
CA SER A 29 -4.18 -45.28 -5.08
C SER A 29 -2.87 -45.03 -5.82
N ALA A 30 -1.99 -46.01 -5.72
CA ALA A 30 -0.78 -46.14 -6.50
C ALA A 30 -1.11 -46.42 -7.98
N GLU A 31 -0.33 -45.88 -8.90
CA GLU A 31 0.12 -46.57 -10.12
C GLU A 31 1.27 -45.76 -10.76
N GLU A 32 2.48 -46.33 -10.76
CA GLU A 32 3.54 -46.02 -11.75
C GLU A 32 3.20 -46.72 -13.09
N PRO A 33 4.10 -46.77 -14.10
CA PRO A 33 4.49 -45.75 -15.07
C PRO A 33 4.19 -46.22 -16.51
N SER A 34 4.10 -45.34 -17.51
CA SER A 34 4.35 -45.77 -18.90
C SER A 34 4.64 -44.59 -19.82
N ALA A 35 5.67 -44.81 -20.62
CA ALA A 35 6.24 -43.93 -21.61
C ALA A 35 5.27 -43.47 -22.71
N ALA A 36 5.69 -42.39 -23.37
CA ALA A 36 5.75 -42.19 -24.82
C ALA A 36 5.04 -40.92 -25.33
N SER A 37 5.70 -40.34 -26.35
CA SER A 37 5.24 -39.29 -27.27
C SER A 37 5.59 -37.88 -26.76
N ALA A 38 6.73 -37.28 -27.11
CA ALA A 38 7.11 -36.84 -28.46
C ALA A 38 6.01 -35.99 -29.11
N GLU A 39 6.01 -34.70 -28.83
CA GLU A 39 5.52 -33.68 -29.76
C GLU A 39 6.20 -32.34 -29.45
N GLU A 40 7.15 -31.96 -30.31
CA GLU A 40 7.48 -30.56 -30.55
C GLU A 40 6.22 -29.86 -31.09
N PRO A 41 6.03 -28.59 -30.73
CA PRO A 41 5.68 -27.62 -31.76
C PRO A 41 6.55 -26.37 -31.69
N SER A 42 7.24 -26.13 -32.80
CA SER A 42 7.31 -24.87 -33.54
C SER A 42 6.75 -23.64 -32.80
N ALA A 43 7.56 -22.68 -32.39
CA ALA A 43 8.12 -21.63 -33.25
C ALA A 43 7.05 -20.76 -33.95
N GLU A 44 7.19 -19.45 -33.71
CA GLU A 44 6.55 -18.27 -34.31
C GLU A 44 5.41 -17.61 -33.50
N PRO A 45 5.24 -16.28 -33.58
CA PRO A 45 6.24 -15.21 -33.48
C PRO A 45 5.79 -14.11 -32.50
N ALA A 46 6.57 -13.03 -32.43
CA ALA A 46 6.38 -11.85 -31.61
C ALA A 46 4.95 -11.27 -31.60
N GLU A 47 4.44 -10.97 -30.41
CA GLU A 47 3.33 -10.04 -30.21
C GLU A 47 3.76 -8.98 -29.20
N GLU A 48 3.92 -7.76 -29.71
CA GLU A 48 4.37 -6.56 -29.00
C GLU A 48 3.24 -5.98 -28.14
N PRO A 49 3.48 -5.60 -26.87
CA PRO A 49 2.65 -4.59 -26.21
C PRO A 49 3.26 -3.21 -26.43
N SER A 50 2.60 -2.49 -27.33
CA SER A 50 2.80 -1.09 -27.71
C SER A 50 2.53 -0.09 -26.56
N ALA A 51 3.54 0.75 -26.32
CA ALA A 51 3.50 2.19 -26.02
C ALA A 51 2.76 2.73 -24.78
N ALA A 52 3.56 3.19 -23.80
CA ALA A 52 3.55 4.51 -23.13
C ALA A 52 4.23 4.38 -21.74
N GLY A 53 5.28 5.09 -21.35
CA GLY A 53 6.11 6.13 -21.93
C GLY A 53 7.30 6.41 -21.00
N ASP A 54 8.27 7.17 -21.53
CA ASP A 54 9.61 7.52 -20.98
C ASP A 54 10.67 6.41 -21.10
N GLU A 55 11.39 6.49 -22.23
CA GLU A 55 12.41 5.57 -22.73
C GLU A 55 13.62 5.47 -21.79
N ALA A 56 13.60 4.56 -20.84
CA ALA A 56 14.81 3.84 -20.46
C ALA A 56 15.00 2.74 -21.51
N ALA A 57 15.87 2.99 -22.50
CA ALA A 57 16.33 1.95 -23.41
C ALA A 57 16.74 0.72 -22.60
N PRO A 58 16.52 -0.52 -23.10
CA PRO A 58 17.04 -1.70 -22.43
C PRO A 58 18.53 -1.44 -22.23
N VAL A 59 18.98 -1.41 -20.98
CA VAL A 59 20.36 -1.07 -20.64
C VAL A 59 21.23 -2.21 -21.15
N GLY A 60 21.57 -2.16 -22.43
CA GLY A 60 22.54 -3.02 -23.07
C GLY A 60 23.89 -2.70 -22.46
N LEU A 61 24.29 -3.48 -21.46
CA LEU A 61 25.63 -3.45 -20.89
C LEU A 61 26.63 -4.11 -21.86
N ASP A 62 26.58 -3.68 -23.13
CA ASP A 62 27.34 -4.26 -24.25
C ASP A 62 28.74 -3.64 -24.37
N GLU A 63 28.97 -2.46 -23.79
CA GLU A 63 30.25 -1.74 -23.80
C GLU A 63 30.67 -1.43 -22.36
N PRO A 64 31.84 -1.92 -21.89
CA PRO A 64 32.34 -1.62 -20.55
C PRO A 64 32.41 -0.09 -20.36
N PRO A 65 32.03 0.43 -19.19
CA PRO A 65 32.02 1.87 -18.97
C PRO A 65 33.44 2.42 -19.14
N ALA A 66 33.56 3.62 -19.71
CA ALA A 66 34.82 4.35 -19.86
C ALA A 66 35.34 4.90 -18.51
N GLY A 67 35.17 4.12 -17.45
CA GLY A 67 35.40 4.46 -16.06
C GLY A 67 36.83 4.15 -15.57
N PRO A 68 37.05 4.24 -14.25
CA PRO A 68 38.33 3.95 -13.61
C PRO A 68 38.83 2.53 -13.92
N PRO A 69 40.13 2.24 -13.71
CA PRO A 69 40.71 0.92 -13.97
C PRO A 69 39.92 -0.19 -13.25
N PRO A 70 39.92 -1.42 -13.81
CA PRO A 70 39.13 -2.51 -13.27
C PRO A 70 39.47 -2.73 -11.79
N PRO A 71 38.45 -2.96 -10.94
CA PRO A 71 38.61 -3.13 -9.51
C PRO A 71 39.49 -4.33 -9.18
N THR A 72 40.11 -4.31 -7.99
CA THR A 72 40.89 -5.46 -7.51
C THR A 72 39.98 -6.67 -7.24
N GLU A 73 40.53 -7.89 -7.26
CA GLU A 73 39.73 -9.11 -7.00
C GLU A 73 38.96 -9.06 -5.67
N ALA A 74 39.61 -8.56 -4.61
CA ALA A 74 38.98 -8.39 -3.30
C ALA A 74 37.84 -7.35 -3.31
N GLU A 75 37.96 -6.33 -4.15
CA GLU A 75 36.94 -5.31 -4.34
C GLU A 75 35.77 -5.84 -5.17
N ILE A 76 36.04 -6.63 -6.20
CA ILE A 76 35.02 -7.35 -6.98
C ILE A 76 34.18 -8.23 -6.05
N ASP A 77 34.81 -9.04 -5.21
CA ASP A 77 34.13 -9.90 -4.24
C ASP A 77 33.23 -9.10 -3.30
N ARG A 78 33.77 -8.01 -2.74
CA ARG A 78 33.05 -7.13 -1.81
C ARG A 78 31.83 -6.50 -2.48
N LEU A 79 32.01 -5.87 -3.64
CA LEU A 79 30.93 -5.19 -4.37
C LEU A 79 29.88 -6.19 -4.84
N THR A 80 30.30 -7.36 -5.32
CA THR A 80 29.37 -8.45 -5.70
C THR A 80 28.48 -8.83 -4.53
N GLU A 81 29.06 -9.02 -3.35
CA GLU A 81 28.31 -9.37 -2.13
C GLU A 81 27.36 -8.25 -1.71
N GLU A 82 27.81 -6.99 -1.77
CA GLU A 82 27.01 -5.82 -1.39
C GLU A 82 25.80 -5.61 -2.31
N ILE A 83 26.00 -5.77 -3.63
CA ILE A 83 24.94 -5.64 -4.63
C ILE A 83 23.97 -6.82 -4.51
N SER A 84 24.49 -8.04 -4.36
CA SER A 84 23.65 -9.26 -4.24
C SER A 84 22.73 -9.24 -3.01
N LYS A 85 23.12 -8.54 -1.93
CA LYS A 85 22.25 -8.33 -0.76
C LYS A 85 21.10 -7.36 -1.05
N GLY A 86 21.30 -6.42 -1.97
CA GLY A 86 20.28 -5.47 -2.42
C GLY A 86 19.28 -6.05 -3.42
N LEU A 87 19.59 -7.21 -4.01
CA LEU A 87 18.76 -7.87 -5.02
C LEU A 87 17.98 -9.06 -4.45
N ARG A 88 16.72 -9.17 -4.82
CA ARG A 88 15.82 -10.30 -4.53
C ARG A 88 16.03 -11.38 -5.57
N CYS A 89 15.95 -12.65 -5.17
CA CYS A 89 15.93 -13.74 -6.13
C CYS A 89 14.50 -13.95 -6.64
N PRO A 90 14.26 -13.87 -7.97
CA PRO A 90 12.90 -13.92 -8.53
C PRO A 90 12.26 -15.31 -8.47
N VAL A 91 13.10 -16.34 -8.37
CA VAL A 91 12.67 -17.75 -8.32
C VAL A 91 12.67 -18.32 -6.90
N CYS A 92 13.04 -17.51 -5.91
CA CYS A 92 13.20 -17.94 -4.53
C CYS A 92 12.06 -17.42 -3.64
N GLN A 93 11.80 -18.10 -2.53
CA GLN A 93 10.75 -17.75 -1.56
C GLN A 93 11.11 -16.51 -0.70
N GLY A 94 11.31 -15.36 -1.34
CA GLY A 94 11.47 -14.06 -0.66
C GLY A 94 12.85 -13.74 -0.08
N LEU A 95 13.88 -14.51 -0.42
CA LEU A 95 15.28 -14.29 0.02
C LEU A 95 16.07 -13.39 -0.94
N SER A 96 17.17 -12.83 -0.45
CA SER A 96 18.14 -12.10 -1.27
C SER A 96 18.93 -13.05 -2.19
N VAL A 97 19.52 -12.52 -3.25
CA VAL A 97 20.43 -13.25 -4.14
C VAL A 97 21.69 -13.69 -3.40
N ALA A 98 22.13 -12.92 -2.39
CA ALA A 98 23.29 -13.28 -1.56
C ALA A 98 23.02 -14.49 -0.63
N ASP A 99 21.82 -14.59 -0.08
CA ASP A 99 21.49 -15.58 0.96
C ASP A 99 20.85 -16.87 0.41
N SER A 100 20.29 -16.84 -0.81
CA SER A 100 19.56 -17.99 -1.35
C SER A 100 20.47 -19.06 -1.96
N PRO A 101 20.29 -20.34 -1.61
CA PRO A 101 21.05 -21.45 -2.19
C PRO A 101 20.51 -21.94 -3.55
N ALA A 102 19.61 -21.21 -4.21
CA ALA A 102 19.05 -21.62 -5.50
C ALA A 102 20.06 -21.44 -6.66
N ASP A 103 19.93 -22.26 -7.71
CA ASP A 103 20.73 -22.13 -8.94
C ASP A 103 20.54 -20.75 -9.59
N GLY A 104 19.31 -20.23 -9.61
CA GLY A 104 19.01 -18.89 -10.14
C GLY A 104 19.75 -17.78 -9.40
N ALA A 105 19.86 -17.88 -8.07
CA ALA A 105 20.60 -16.91 -7.26
C ALA A 105 22.12 -16.96 -7.56
N ARG A 106 22.69 -18.16 -7.72
CA ARG A 106 24.10 -18.32 -8.14
C ARG A 106 24.34 -17.70 -9.51
N ALA A 107 23.48 -17.97 -10.49
CA ALA A 107 23.61 -17.41 -11.84
C ALA A 107 23.56 -15.87 -11.82
N MET A 108 22.63 -15.28 -11.06
CA MET A 108 22.57 -13.83 -10.88
C MET A 108 23.83 -13.28 -10.22
N LYS A 109 24.33 -13.93 -9.15
CA LYS A 109 25.57 -13.52 -8.46
C LYS A 109 26.78 -13.56 -9.39
N HIS A 110 26.87 -14.58 -10.25
CA HIS A 110 27.91 -14.66 -11.28
C HIS A 110 27.80 -13.51 -12.29
N ARG A 111 26.59 -13.16 -12.73
CA ARG A 111 26.39 -12.03 -13.63
C ARG A 111 26.75 -10.70 -12.97
N VAL A 112 26.38 -10.48 -11.70
CA VAL A 112 26.80 -9.30 -10.93
C VAL A 112 28.32 -9.21 -10.88
N ARG A 113 29.01 -10.31 -10.56
CA ARG A 113 30.47 -10.35 -10.52
C ARG A 113 31.10 -9.93 -11.85
N GLU A 114 30.56 -10.45 -12.96
CA GLU A 114 31.02 -10.11 -14.30
C GLU A 114 30.89 -8.61 -14.56
N LEU A 115 29.72 -8.03 -14.25
CA LEU A 115 29.50 -6.59 -14.44
C LEU A 115 30.40 -5.73 -13.55
N VAL A 116 30.62 -6.13 -12.30
CA VAL A 116 31.57 -5.43 -11.41
C VAL A 116 33.00 -5.54 -11.96
N SER A 117 33.41 -6.70 -12.48
CA SER A 117 34.74 -6.88 -13.07
C SER A 117 34.95 -6.04 -14.34
N LEU A 118 33.86 -5.75 -15.06
CA LEU A 118 33.85 -4.85 -16.22
C LEU A 118 33.88 -3.37 -15.80
N GLY A 119 33.74 -3.05 -14.52
CA GLY A 119 33.80 -1.70 -13.98
C GLY A 119 32.47 -0.95 -13.94
N TYR A 120 31.33 -1.64 -14.07
CA TYR A 120 30.01 -1.03 -13.93
C TYR A 120 29.74 -0.59 -12.49
N ASP A 121 29.10 0.58 -12.35
CA ASP A 121 28.67 1.10 -11.05
C ASP A 121 27.46 0.32 -10.51
N ARG A 122 27.28 0.34 -9.18
CA ARG A 122 26.13 -0.26 -8.51
C ARG A 122 24.80 0.15 -9.16
N GLN A 123 24.60 1.43 -9.45
CA GLN A 123 23.34 1.92 -10.02
C GLN A 123 23.07 1.34 -11.41
N GLN A 124 24.11 1.24 -12.24
CA GLN A 124 23.99 0.66 -13.59
C GLN A 124 23.66 -0.84 -13.52
N ILE A 125 24.28 -1.54 -12.58
CA ILE A 125 24.02 -2.96 -12.35
C ILE A 125 22.58 -3.15 -11.86
N GLU A 126 22.13 -2.35 -10.90
CA GLU A 126 20.76 -2.38 -10.39
C GLU A 126 19.74 -2.07 -11.48
N ASP A 127 19.94 -1.02 -12.27
CA ASP A 127 19.07 -0.64 -13.37
C ASP A 127 19.01 -1.75 -14.44
N TYR A 128 20.11 -2.45 -14.72
CA TYR A 128 20.10 -3.64 -15.61
C TYR A 128 19.20 -4.77 -15.10
N PHE A 129 19.21 -5.04 -13.80
CA PHE A 129 18.29 -6.04 -13.22
C PHE A 129 16.85 -5.52 -13.17
N VAL A 130 16.63 -4.22 -12.94
CA VAL A 130 15.30 -3.60 -12.95
C VAL A 130 14.69 -3.61 -14.35
N ASP A 131 15.48 -3.34 -15.39
CA ASP A 131 14.99 -3.39 -16.78
C ASP A 131 14.45 -4.77 -17.14
N ARG A 132 15.13 -5.84 -16.66
CA ARG A 132 14.76 -7.21 -16.98
C ARG A 132 13.71 -7.84 -16.07
N TYR A 133 13.76 -7.53 -14.78
CA TYR A 133 12.89 -8.15 -13.76
C TYR A 133 11.86 -7.18 -13.19
N GLY A 134 12.06 -5.87 -13.29
CA GLY A 134 11.22 -4.83 -12.71
C GLY A 134 11.75 -4.30 -11.37
N VAL A 135 11.14 -3.22 -10.87
CA VAL A 135 11.59 -2.50 -9.65
C VAL A 135 11.51 -3.37 -8.38
N TRP A 136 10.65 -4.39 -8.35
CA TRP A 136 10.49 -5.30 -7.20
C TRP A 136 11.72 -6.17 -6.93
N ILE A 137 12.64 -6.27 -7.89
CA ILE A 137 13.90 -7.00 -7.73
C ILE A 137 14.80 -6.34 -6.69
N LEU A 138 14.66 -5.03 -6.45
CA LEU A 138 15.37 -4.34 -5.40
C LEU A 138 14.69 -4.59 -4.05
N LEU A 139 15.47 -4.93 -3.02
CA LEU A 139 14.95 -5.05 -1.66
C LEU A 139 14.49 -3.70 -1.10
N ALA A 140 15.17 -2.62 -1.48
CA ALA A 140 14.83 -1.26 -1.12
C ALA A 140 14.24 -0.53 -2.33
N PRO A 141 13.06 0.11 -2.21
CA PRO A 141 12.51 0.89 -3.31
C PRO A 141 13.45 2.06 -3.65
N PRO A 142 13.77 2.28 -4.93
CA PRO A 142 14.60 3.41 -5.32
C PRO A 142 13.82 4.71 -5.03
N GLU A 143 14.51 5.74 -4.55
CA GLU A 143 13.92 7.03 -4.14
C GLU A 143 13.45 7.89 -5.35
N LYS A 144 12.98 7.26 -6.44
CA LYS A 144 12.52 7.95 -7.65
C LYS A 144 11.16 8.59 -7.41
N GLY A 145 11.16 9.78 -6.78
CA GLY A 145 10.25 10.95 -6.94
C GLY A 145 8.72 10.82 -6.81
N ARG A 146 8.11 9.66 -7.06
CA ARG A 146 6.65 9.50 -7.21
C ARG A 146 5.94 9.01 -5.95
N HIS A 147 6.66 8.89 -4.84
CA HIS A 147 6.06 8.58 -3.54
C HIS A 147 5.20 9.74 -3.00
N TRP A 148 5.56 11.00 -3.32
CA TRP A 148 4.88 12.18 -2.78
C TRP A 148 3.39 12.25 -3.13
N LEU A 149 3.00 11.78 -4.32
CA LEU A 149 1.59 11.83 -4.75
C LEU A 149 0.71 10.89 -3.91
N VAL A 150 1.22 9.69 -3.59
CA VAL A 150 0.53 8.72 -2.74
C VAL A 150 0.41 9.24 -1.31
N TYR A 151 1.40 9.98 -0.80
CA TYR A 151 1.32 10.63 0.51
C TYR A 151 0.44 11.89 0.53
N LEU A 152 0.31 12.59 -0.59
CA LEU A 152 -0.59 13.75 -0.72
C LEU A 152 -2.06 13.34 -0.74
N ALA A 153 -2.40 12.17 -1.29
CA ALA A 153 -3.77 11.66 -1.35
C ALA A 153 -4.49 11.61 0.02
N PRO A 154 -3.96 10.96 1.08
CA PRO A 154 -4.63 10.90 2.38
C PRO A 154 -4.75 12.28 3.05
N VAL A 155 -3.72 13.13 2.92
CA VAL A 155 -3.74 14.49 3.48
C VAL A 155 -4.79 15.34 2.77
N GLY A 156 -4.83 15.29 1.44
CA GLY A 156 -5.83 16.00 0.62
C GLY A 156 -7.25 15.57 0.93
N PHE A 157 -7.49 14.26 1.11
CA PHE A 157 -8.81 13.74 1.47
C PHE A 157 -9.28 14.24 2.84
N LEU A 158 -8.39 14.25 3.84
CA LEU A 158 -8.68 14.80 5.17
C LEU A 158 -9.02 16.29 5.11
N LEU A 159 -8.22 17.08 4.38
CA LEU A 159 -8.46 18.52 4.24
C LEU A 159 -9.77 18.80 3.50
N ALA A 160 -10.09 18.03 2.47
CA ALA A 160 -11.35 18.15 1.74
C ALA A 160 -12.56 17.83 2.64
N GLY A 161 -12.46 16.77 3.45
CA GLY A 161 -13.53 16.39 4.40
C GLY A 161 -13.76 17.45 5.47
N VAL A 162 -12.70 17.91 6.13
CA VAL A 162 -12.79 18.96 7.17
C VAL A 162 -13.28 20.28 6.57
N GLY A 163 -12.73 20.68 5.41
CA GLY A 163 -13.14 21.89 4.71
C GLY A 163 -14.61 21.86 4.27
N GLY A 164 -15.09 20.70 3.80
CA GLY A 164 -16.49 20.48 3.43
C GLY A 164 -17.43 20.62 4.63
N ILE A 165 -17.13 19.95 5.75
CA ILE A 165 -17.94 20.06 6.98
C ILE A 165 -17.96 21.51 7.48
N TRP A 166 -16.79 22.15 7.54
CA TRP A 166 -16.68 23.54 7.99
C TRP A 166 -17.49 24.51 7.13
N PHE A 167 -17.46 24.34 5.80
CA PHE A 167 -18.24 25.16 4.87
C PHE A 167 -19.76 24.95 5.05
N LEU A 168 -20.20 23.70 5.22
CA LEU A 168 -21.61 23.37 5.46
C LEU A 168 -22.14 23.90 6.80
N VAL A 169 -21.33 23.86 7.85
CA VAL A 169 -21.70 24.42 9.17
C VAL A 169 -21.78 25.95 9.10
N ARG A 170 -20.86 26.60 8.38
CA ARG A 170 -20.83 28.06 8.31
C ARG A 170 -22.02 28.64 7.55
N THR A 171 -22.44 27.99 6.46
CA THR A 171 -23.62 28.43 5.67
C THR A 171 -24.94 28.28 6.43
N ARG A 172 -25.04 27.35 7.38
CA ARG A 172 -26.23 27.15 8.22
C ARG A 172 -26.33 28.16 9.38
N ALA A 173 -25.20 28.68 9.85
CA ALA A 173 -25.17 29.60 11.00
C ALA A 173 -25.70 31.01 10.67
N GLU A 174 -25.77 31.38 9.39
CA GLU A 174 -26.26 32.69 8.94
C GLU A 174 -27.81 32.75 8.91
N GLU A 175 -28.49 31.61 8.74
CA GLU A 175 -29.98 31.55 8.76
C GLU A 175 -30.57 31.69 10.18
N GLU A 176 -29.84 31.29 11.22
CA GLU A 176 -30.35 31.30 12.60
C GLU A 176 -30.33 32.70 13.26
N LEU A 177 -29.57 33.65 12.70
CA LEU A 177 -29.49 35.02 13.23
C LEU A 177 -30.60 35.95 12.70
N ASP A 178 -31.24 35.63 11.57
CA ASP A 178 -32.32 36.44 10.99
C ASP A 178 -33.73 36.00 11.45
N GLU A 179 -33.88 34.77 11.97
CA GLU A 179 -35.15 34.25 12.51
C GLU A 179 -35.05 34.05 14.03
N ALA A 180 -34.59 35.07 14.74
CA ALA A 180 -34.77 35.15 16.20
C ALA A 180 -36.01 36.00 16.49
N PRO A 181 -37.23 35.42 16.55
CA PRO A 181 -38.41 36.15 16.98
C PRO A 181 -38.21 36.75 18.38
N PRO A 182 -38.78 37.93 18.66
CA PRO A 182 -38.58 38.62 19.93
C PRO A 182 -38.96 37.70 21.09
N ALA A 183 -38.06 37.62 22.07
CA ALA A 183 -38.22 36.81 23.28
C ALA A 183 -39.45 37.28 24.08
N ASP A 184 -40.61 36.69 23.77
CA ASP A 184 -41.79 36.73 24.62
C ASP A 184 -41.63 35.63 25.69
N PRO A 185 -41.60 35.98 26.99
CA PRO A 185 -41.51 35.00 28.08
C PRO A 185 -42.70 34.01 28.12
N GLY A 186 -43.76 34.21 27.32
CA GLY A 186 -44.85 33.27 27.10
C GLY A 186 -44.77 32.44 25.81
N ALA A 187 -43.89 32.76 24.86
CA ALA A 187 -43.87 32.09 23.54
C ALA A 187 -43.05 30.78 23.52
N THR A 188 -42.10 30.60 24.44
CA THR A 188 -41.19 29.44 24.46
C THR A 188 -41.83 28.12 24.87
N SER A 189 -43.09 28.12 25.34
CA SER A 189 -43.79 26.87 25.68
C SER A 189 -44.45 26.17 24.48
N SER A 190 -44.69 26.88 23.37
CA SER A 190 -45.46 26.31 22.24
C SER A 190 -44.59 25.75 21.11
N ALA A 191 -43.30 26.13 21.08
CA ALA A 191 -42.37 25.79 19.99
C ALA A 191 -41.19 24.90 20.43
N ASP A 192 -41.17 24.41 21.67
CA ASP A 192 -40.09 23.54 22.16
C ASP A 192 -40.13 22.17 21.45
N PRO A 193 -39.12 21.80 20.63
CA PRO A 193 -39.06 20.50 19.96
C PRO A 193 -39.05 19.31 20.92
N LEU A 194 -38.72 19.53 22.19
CA LEU A 194 -38.61 18.51 23.22
C LEU A 194 -39.91 18.30 24.02
N GLU A 195 -40.95 19.11 23.78
CA GLU A 195 -42.24 19.00 24.45
C GLU A 195 -42.87 17.58 24.42
N PRO A 196 -42.87 16.83 23.30
CA PRO A 196 -43.37 15.45 23.31
C PRO A 196 -42.54 14.49 24.18
N TYR A 197 -41.25 14.78 24.40
CA TYR A 197 -40.39 14.00 25.29
C TYR A 197 -40.62 14.41 26.76
N ARG A 198 -40.73 15.71 27.01
CA ARG A 198 -41.02 16.28 28.33
C ARG A 198 -42.35 15.76 28.88
N GLN A 199 -43.39 15.70 28.05
CA GLN A 199 -44.69 15.15 28.45
C GLN A 199 -44.62 13.67 28.84
N ARG A 200 -43.82 12.85 28.14
CA ARG A 200 -43.59 11.45 28.53
C ARG A 200 -42.92 11.34 29.90
N ILE A 201 -41.88 12.12 30.13
CA ILE A 201 -41.18 12.15 31.44
C ILE A 201 -42.13 12.58 32.55
N LEU A 202 -42.95 13.62 32.31
CA LEU A 202 -43.93 14.09 33.30
C LEU A 202 -45.02 13.06 33.58
N ALA A 203 -45.43 12.27 32.58
CA ALA A 203 -46.38 11.18 32.76
C ALA A 203 -45.78 10.04 33.60
N GLU A 204 -44.52 9.65 33.35
CA GLU A 204 -43.81 8.63 34.14
C GLU A 204 -43.60 9.07 35.59
N LEU A 205 -43.29 10.35 35.82
CA LEU A 205 -43.11 10.92 37.16
C LEU A 205 -44.44 11.17 37.88
N GLY A 206 -45.59 10.94 37.24
CA GLY A 206 -46.91 11.20 37.82
C GLY A 206 -47.22 12.69 38.05
N LEU A 207 -46.49 13.58 37.38
CA LEU A 207 -46.59 15.04 37.53
C LEU A 207 -47.52 15.70 36.48
N SER A 208 -48.23 14.90 35.68
CA SER A 208 -49.26 15.41 34.75
C SER A 208 -50.54 15.80 35.51
N GLY A 209 -50.59 17.02 36.04
CA GLY A 209 -51.78 17.58 36.68
C GLY A 209 -52.62 18.44 35.72
N PRO A 210 -53.96 18.33 35.71
CA PRO A 210 -54.83 19.28 35.03
C PRO A 210 -54.94 20.55 35.89
N GLY A 211 -54.13 21.58 35.60
CA GLY A 211 -53.97 22.67 36.55
C GLY A 211 -53.44 24.00 36.01
N GLY A 212 -53.72 24.36 34.75
CA GLY A 212 -53.70 25.77 34.34
C GLY A 212 -55.05 26.40 34.65
N ARG A 213 -55.26 26.92 35.86
CA ARG A 213 -56.35 27.87 36.14
C ARG A 213 -55.74 29.24 36.40
N SER A 214 -56.08 30.16 35.48
CA SER A 214 -56.32 31.60 35.62
C SER A 214 -55.70 32.31 36.81
#